data_AF-A0A1N7PC96-F1
#
_entry.id   AF-A0A1N7PC96-F1
#
_cell.length_a   1.000
_cell.length_b   1.000
_cell.length_c   1.000
_cell.angle_alpha   90.00
_cell.angle_beta   90.00
_cell.angle_gamma   90.00
#
_symmetry.space_group_name_H-M   'P 1'
#
loop_
_entity.id
_entity.type
_entity.pdbx_description
1 polymer ?
#
loop_
_entity_poly.entity_id
_entity_poly.type
_entity_poly.pdbx_seq_one_letter_code
_entity_poly.pdbx_strand_id
1 'polypeptide(L)'
;MVRFAEEYICYRNAPPVSDREAARAILWPVYVWQVSGPDTSKRRLNVFEKALLSLLSHGRGSDSTRIQALATQLDLEPDLVRYIIEQQLIPHNLVDDRRWELTKDGIKALSEQASVSDQLKTGYVFQDAAGSSASTAFFPRYSSTLEFVEPVDTRGGFPEFSFSKASNYKWRPLVIRSVVDSRAPDATDLRTIMDATSQAQRNARMMGADDDYDSFHQLDALALSDKEPFPAYIWVWLYADGTTDYPWAVADPVGLHHDVEFMRNRLDECSRSFPKLSREIGKVLGLDDTTDFEALEKAIQSRAEQARLEVIAEYPDANGVNGLADLLHGWMTRKQEVETSSADDRIHDYKDLVTQSSGVLEFCASYCLKKYPLKNLRIIPRNCSNQDLQQLLSRTTDLTALQIDEVISVKPTSVYSTARNRKGSFRLCFAACFLAMKDYPRHPLRLFSRDMNCFFSAYELSHLRDKSAHADSAYKITKEDAMSSAAVVDSFLKLFFEGLKRG
;
A
#
# COMPACT_ATOMS: atom_id res chain seq x y z
N MET A 1 -32.88 -21.59 12.15
CA MET A 1 -32.29 -20.30 11.79
C MET A 1 -32.31 -20.25 10.27
N VAL A 2 -33.05 -19.32 9.66
CA VAL A 2 -33.09 -19.18 8.19
C VAL A 2 -31.66 -18.87 7.74
N ARG A 3 -31.11 -19.65 6.81
CA ARG A 3 -29.78 -19.41 6.26
C ARG A 3 -29.85 -18.11 5.45
N PHE A 4 -28.89 -17.20 5.68
CA PHE A 4 -28.79 -15.94 4.95
C PHE A 4 -28.55 -16.16 3.45
N ALA A 5 -27.65 -17.10 3.13
CA ALA A 5 -27.30 -17.49 1.77
C ALA A 5 -26.77 -18.93 1.73
N GLU A 6 -26.77 -19.53 0.54
CA GLU A 6 -26.07 -20.80 0.25
C GLU A 6 -24.85 -20.61 -0.66
N GLU A 7 -24.60 -19.37 -1.08
CA GLU A 7 -23.50 -19.00 -1.96
C GLU A 7 -22.30 -18.51 -1.13
N TYR A 8 -21.11 -19.05 -1.42
CA TYR A 8 -19.87 -18.71 -0.73
C TYR A 8 -18.82 -18.26 -1.76
N ILE A 9 -18.25 -17.07 -1.55
CA ILE A 9 -17.26 -16.45 -2.43
C ILE A 9 -15.90 -16.48 -1.73
N CYS A 10 -14.85 -16.95 -2.40
CA CYS A 10 -13.50 -17.09 -1.88
C CYS A 10 -12.46 -16.80 -2.98
N TYR A 11 -11.79 -15.65 -2.89
CA TYR A 11 -10.72 -15.24 -3.81
C TYR A 11 -9.33 -15.76 -3.39
N ARG A 12 -9.18 -16.25 -2.15
CA ARG A 12 -7.90 -16.78 -1.64
C ARG A 12 -8.11 -18.11 -0.93
N ASN A 13 -7.71 -19.18 -1.59
CA ASN A 13 -7.89 -20.57 -1.13
C ASN A 13 -6.87 -21.02 -0.07
N ALA A 14 -5.97 -20.12 0.36
CA ALA A 14 -5.00 -20.35 1.41
C ALA A 14 -4.87 -19.12 2.33
N PRO A 15 -4.64 -19.32 3.64
CA PRO A 15 -4.35 -18.21 4.55
C PRO A 15 -3.00 -17.56 4.19
N PRO A 16 -2.82 -16.27 4.51
CA PRO A 16 -1.57 -15.55 4.25
C PRO A 16 -0.41 -15.91 5.21
N VAL A 17 -0.61 -16.89 6.09
CA VAL A 17 0.39 -17.39 7.04
C VAL A 17 0.63 -18.88 6.85
N SER A 18 1.88 -19.31 7.04
CA SER A 18 2.29 -20.72 6.90
C SER A 18 1.72 -21.59 8.02
N ASP A 19 1.65 -21.05 9.25
CA ASP A 19 1.03 -21.74 10.37
C ASP A 19 -0.49 -21.62 10.29
N ARG A 20 -1.16 -22.76 10.10
CA ARG A 20 -2.61 -22.83 9.99
C ARG A 20 -3.30 -22.59 11.32
N GLU A 21 -2.65 -22.88 12.45
CA GLU A 21 -3.21 -22.63 13.78
C GLU A 21 -3.21 -21.15 14.15
N ALA A 22 -2.37 -20.35 13.47
CA ALA A 22 -2.35 -18.90 13.56
C ALA A 22 -3.41 -18.21 12.67
N ALA A 23 -4.21 -18.98 11.90
CA ALA A 23 -5.25 -18.44 11.03
C ALA A 23 -6.65 -18.96 11.39
N ARG A 24 -7.66 -18.11 11.19
CA ARG A 24 -9.07 -18.41 11.31
C ARG A 24 -9.82 -17.94 10.06
N ALA A 25 -10.81 -18.72 9.68
CA ALA A 25 -11.68 -18.41 8.57
C ALA A 25 -13.00 -17.84 9.07
N ILE A 26 -13.49 -16.79 8.41
CA ILE A 26 -14.75 -16.13 8.73
C ILE A 26 -15.57 -16.04 7.44
N LEU A 27 -16.86 -16.38 7.55
CA LEU A 27 -17.84 -16.14 6.49
C LEU A 27 -18.60 -14.87 6.83
N TRP A 28 -18.31 -13.81 6.07
CA TRP A 28 -18.90 -12.50 6.26
C TRP A 28 -20.11 -12.31 5.32
N PRO A 29 -21.30 -11.98 5.82
CA PRO A 29 -22.50 -11.85 4.99
C PRO A 29 -22.44 -10.55 4.18
N VAL A 30 -22.72 -10.65 2.89
CA VAL A 30 -22.76 -9.53 1.96
C VAL A 30 -23.97 -9.63 1.04
N TYR A 31 -24.48 -8.49 0.58
CA TYR A 31 -25.31 -8.45 -0.63
C TYR A 31 -24.45 -8.09 -1.83
N VAL A 32 -24.55 -8.90 -2.88
CA VAL A 32 -23.77 -8.72 -4.10
C VAL A 32 -24.62 -7.96 -5.11
N TRP A 33 -24.15 -6.77 -5.48
CA TRP A 33 -24.81 -5.91 -6.47
C TRP A 33 -24.10 -6.02 -7.80
N GLN A 34 -24.87 -6.26 -8.87
CA GLN A 34 -24.35 -6.31 -10.22
C GLN A 34 -24.22 -4.88 -10.79
N VAL A 35 -23.02 -4.53 -11.25
CA VAL A 35 -22.73 -3.24 -11.89
C VAL A 35 -22.13 -3.45 -13.27
N SER A 36 -22.39 -2.54 -14.19
CA SER A 36 -21.65 -2.41 -15.43
C SER A 36 -20.38 -1.62 -15.12
N GLY A 37 -19.23 -2.26 -15.29
CA GLY A 37 -17.93 -1.71 -14.93
C GLY A 37 -16.82 -2.12 -15.90
N PRO A 38 -15.61 -1.59 -15.73
CA PRO A 38 -14.49 -1.99 -16.57
C PRO A 38 -14.06 -3.41 -16.23
N ASP A 39 -13.62 -4.14 -17.26
CA ASP A 39 -13.04 -5.47 -17.10
C ASP A 39 -11.65 -5.35 -16.45
N THR A 40 -11.51 -5.81 -15.19
CA THR A 40 -10.24 -5.86 -14.46
C THR A 40 -9.43 -7.12 -14.73
N SER A 41 -10.02 -8.12 -15.39
CA SER A 41 -9.37 -9.41 -15.61
C SER A 41 -8.39 -9.41 -16.79
N LYS A 42 -8.37 -8.35 -17.61
CA LYS A 42 -7.54 -8.24 -18.81
C LYS A 42 -6.61 -7.05 -18.72
N ARG A 43 -5.31 -7.30 -18.92
CA ARG A 43 -4.29 -6.27 -19.14
C ARG A 43 -4.70 -5.38 -20.32
N ARG A 44 -4.82 -4.09 -20.05
CA ARG A 44 -5.00 -3.02 -21.01
C ARG A 44 -3.64 -2.37 -21.27
N LEU A 45 -3.39 -2.10 -22.55
CA LEU A 45 -2.20 -1.37 -22.97
C LEU A 45 -2.19 0.01 -22.31
N ASN A 46 -1.06 0.38 -21.71
CA ASN A 46 -0.85 1.74 -21.23
C ASN A 46 -0.74 2.72 -22.42
N VAL A 47 -0.79 4.03 -22.15
CA VAL A 47 -0.81 5.06 -23.22
C VAL A 47 0.44 4.98 -24.12
N PHE A 48 1.60 4.66 -23.53
CA PHE A 48 2.87 4.55 -24.27
C PHE A 48 2.96 3.23 -25.05
N GLU A 49 2.59 2.10 -24.45
CA GLU A 49 2.45 0.81 -25.14
C GLU A 49 1.50 0.92 -26.32
N LYS A 50 0.37 1.61 -26.17
CA LYS A 50 -0.60 1.84 -27.23
C LYS A 50 -0.04 2.71 -28.34
N ALA A 51 0.59 3.83 -27.98
CA ALA A 51 1.20 4.73 -28.96
C ALA A 51 2.32 4.02 -29.73
N LEU A 52 3.15 3.24 -29.03
CA LEU A 52 4.18 2.41 -29.64
C LEU A 52 3.61 1.31 -30.53
N LEU A 53 2.62 0.54 -30.09
CA LEU A 53 1.94 -0.46 -30.94
C LEU A 53 1.33 0.17 -32.19
N SER A 54 0.72 1.36 -32.06
CA SER A 54 0.17 2.09 -33.19
C SER A 54 1.26 2.53 -34.17
N LEU A 55 2.38 3.07 -33.69
CA LEU A 55 3.51 3.46 -34.54
C LEU A 55 4.22 2.25 -35.15
N LEU A 56 4.33 1.15 -34.40
CA LEU A 56 4.90 -0.11 -34.88
C LEU A 56 4.03 -0.73 -35.98
N SER A 57 2.71 -0.55 -35.95
CA SER A 57 1.79 -1.06 -36.98
C SER A 57 2.03 -0.44 -38.37
N HIS A 58 2.70 0.70 -38.46
CA HIS A 58 2.95 1.43 -39.70
C HIS A 58 4.40 1.30 -40.22
N GLY A 59 5.27 0.53 -39.57
CA GLY A 59 6.69 0.42 -39.96
C GLY A 59 7.30 -0.97 -39.74
N ARG A 60 8.51 -1.21 -40.27
CA ARG A 60 9.24 -2.49 -40.14
C ARG A 60 10.69 -2.27 -39.69
N GLY A 61 11.27 -3.28 -39.01
CA GLY A 61 12.68 -3.30 -38.59
C GLY A 61 12.91 -2.95 -37.12
N SER A 62 14.00 -3.45 -36.54
CA SER A 62 14.38 -3.30 -35.11
C SER A 62 15.64 -2.44 -34.92
N ASP A 63 15.96 -1.59 -35.88
CA ASP A 63 17.23 -0.85 -35.90
C ASP A 63 17.24 0.35 -34.94
N SER A 64 18.43 0.73 -34.47
CA SER A 64 18.65 1.86 -33.57
C SER A 64 18.08 3.19 -34.11
N THR A 65 18.12 3.39 -35.43
CA THR A 65 17.52 4.55 -36.09
C THR A 65 16.00 4.60 -35.94
N ARG A 66 15.32 3.44 -35.91
CA ARG A 66 13.87 3.36 -35.70
C ARG A 66 13.50 3.65 -34.26
N ILE A 67 14.28 3.14 -33.30
CA ILE A 67 14.11 3.47 -31.87
C ILE A 67 14.21 4.98 -31.67
N GLN A 68 15.22 5.62 -32.27
CA GLN A 68 15.40 7.07 -32.18
C GLN A 68 14.21 7.83 -32.80
N ALA A 69 13.66 7.35 -33.91
CA ALA A 69 12.50 7.94 -34.57
C ALA A 69 11.23 7.81 -33.71
N LEU A 70 10.98 6.64 -33.11
CA LEU A 70 9.87 6.40 -32.19
C LEU A 70 9.99 7.26 -30.92
N ALA A 71 11.20 7.33 -30.36
CA ALA A 71 11.53 8.17 -29.21
C ALA A 71 11.25 9.65 -29.49
N THR A 72 11.68 10.15 -30.65
CA THR A 72 11.42 11.53 -31.09
C THR A 72 9.93 11.79 -31.31
N GLN A 73 9.20 10.84 -31.90
CA GLN A 73 7.76 10.99 -32.17
C GLN A 73 6.91 10.99 -30.90
N LEU A 74 7.33 10.30 -29.85
CA LEU A 74 6.61 10.20 -28.57
C LEU A 74 7.16 11.17 -27.50
N ASP A 75 8.21 11.92 -27.80
CA ASP A 75 8.96 12.74 -26.85
C ASP A 75 9.42 11.94 -25.63
N LEU A 76 9.94 10.73 -25.88
CA LEU A 76 10.44 9.79 -24.88
C LEU A 76 11.94 9.53 -25.05
N GLU A 77 12.59 9.04 -24.00
CA GLU A 77 13.98 8.59 -24.08
C GLU A 77 14.08 7.27 -24.89
N PRO A 78 15.09 7.11 -25.77
CA PRO A 78 15.27 5.90 -26.58
C PRO A 78 15.30 4.59 -25.78
N ASP A 79 15.88 4.62 -24.58
CA ASP A 79 15.98 3.44 -23.72
C ASP A 79 14.64 3.06 -23.09
N LEU A 80 13.77 4.03 -22.81
CA LEU A 80 12.40 3.76 -22.38
C LEU A 80 11.56 3.12 -23.50
N VAL A 81 11.72 3.60 -24.75
CA VAL A 81 11.05 2.99 -25.91
C VAL A 81 11.51 1.55 -26.10
N ARG A 82 12.82 1.31 -26.01
CA ARG A 82 13.41 -0.02 -26.10
C ARG A 82 12.88 -0.93 -24.99
N TYR A 83 12.84 -0.43 -23.76
CA TYR A 83 12.30 -1.16 -22.61
C TYR A 83 10.85 -1.59 -22.82
N ILE A 84 9.97 -0.67 -23.22
CA ILE A 84 8.56 -1.00 -23.43
C ILE A 84 8.42 -2.10 -24.50
N ILE A 85 9.18 -2.02 -25.60
CA ILE A 85 9.13 -3.03 -26.65
C ILE A 85 9.66 -4.38 -26.16
N GLU A 86 10.86 -4.41 -25.57
CA GLU A 86 11.58 -5.63 -25.23
C GLU A 86 11.09 -6.32 -23.97
N GLN A 87 10.63 -5.56 -22.98
CA GLN A 87 10.23 -6.08 -21.67
C GLN A 87 8.70 -6.13 -21.48
N GLN A 88 7.92 -5.40 -22.28
CA GLN A 88 6.45 -5.33 -22.11
C GLN A 88 5.65 -5.78 -23.33
N LEU A 89 6.12 -5.54 -24.56
CA LEU A 89 5.37 -5.91 -25.77
C LEU A 89 5.78 -7.30 -26.32
N ILE A 90 7.07 -7.61 -26.35
CA ILE A 90 7.58 -8.91 -26.80
C ILE A 90 7.20 -10.04 -25.84
N PRO A 91 7.42 -9.94 -24.51
CA PRO A 91 7.13 -11.04 -23.58
C PRO A 91 5.64 -11.40 -23.54
N HIS A 92 4.78 -10.43 -23.82
CA HIS A 92 3.33 -10.64 -23.89
C HIS A 92 2.82 -10.98 -25.29
N ASN A 93 3.73 -11.36 -26.20
CA ASN A 93 3.41 -11.79 -27.55
C ASN A 93 2.62 -10.76 -28.37
N LEU A 94 2.75 -9.45 -28.10
CA LEU A 94 2.08 -8.39 -28.85
C LEU A 94 2.90 -7.93 -30.06
N VAL A 95 4.22 -8.07 -29.96
CA VAL A 95 5.21 -7.71 -30.98
C VAL A 95 6.19 -8.87 -31.15
N ASP A 96 6.55 -9.17 -32.39
CA ASP A 96 7.51 -10.21 -32.75
C ASP A 96 8.94 -9.81 -32.36
N ASP A 97 9.70 -10.76 -31.80
CA ASP A 97 11.06 -10.54 -31.26
C ASP A 97 12.10 -10.20 -32.34
N ARG A 98 11.89 -10.65 -33.58
CA ARG A 98 12.86 -10.54 -34.68
C ARG A 98 12.64 -9.35 -35.58
N ARG A 99 11.39 -8.98 -35.84
CA ARG A 99 11.05 -7.91 -36.81
C ARG A 99 10.36 -6.70 -36.20
N TRP A 100 10.00 -6.79 -34.92
CA TRP A 100 9.19 -5.82 -34.21
C TRP A 100 7.91 -5.46 -34.98
N GLU A 101 7.31 -6.48 -35.57
CA GLU A 101 6.02 -6.42 -36.24
C GLU A 101 4.92 -6.86 -35.27
N LEU A 102 3.72 -6.32 -35.40
CA LEU A 102 2.61 -6.73 -34.54
C LEU A 102 2.23 -8.18 -34.83
N THR A 103 2.09 -8.97 -33.76
CA THR A 103 1.53 -10.32 -33.86
C THR A 103 0.01 -10.25 -34.06
N LYS A 104 -0.63 -11.40 -34.25
CA LYS A 104 -2.10 -11.49 -34.27
C LYS A 104 -2.72 -10.95 -32.98
N ASP A 105 -2.07 -11.17 -31.84
CA ASP A 105 -2.53 -10.69 -30.54
C ASP A 105 -2.32 -9.17 -30.39
N GLY A 106 -1.21 -8.62 -30.92
CA GLY A 106 -0.97 -7.17 -30.97
C GLY A 106 -1.98 -6.42 -31.84
N ILE A 107 -2.33 -6.97 -33.01
CA ILE A 107 -3.36 -6.41 -33.90
C ILE A 107 -4.74 -6.45 -33.23
N LYS A 108 -5.03 -7.56 -32.54
CA LYS A 108 -6.27 -7.74 -31.78
C LYS A 108 -6.35 -6.76 -30.61
N ALA A 109 -5.28 -6.59 -29.84
CA ALA A 109 -5.22 -5.63 -28.73
C ALA A 109 -5.39 -4.17 -29.20
N LEU A 110 -4.83 -3.81 -30.36
CA LEU A 110 -4.97 -2.47 -30.94
C LEU A 110 -6.40 -2.21 -31.47
N SER A 111 -7.06 -3.23 -32.03
CA SER A 111 -8.42 -3.12 -32.60
C SER A 111 -9.53 -3.23 -31.55
N GLU A 112 -9.41 -4.13 -30.57
CA GLU A 112 -10.40 -4.30 -29.48
C GLU A 112 -10.49 -3.07 -28.57
N GLN A 113 -9.44 -2.24 -28.49
CA GLN A 113 -9.42 -1.03 -27.66
C GLN A 113 -9.75 0.27 -28.41
N ALA A 114 -9.94 0.26 -29.73
CA ALA A 114 -10.44 1.42 -30.47
C ALA A 114 -11.93 1.67 -30.17
N SER A 115 -12.67 0.62 -29.82
CA SER A 115 -14.08 0.65 -29.40
C SER A 115 -14.21 0.86 -27.89
N VAL A 116 -13.78 2.02 -27.38
CA VAL A 116 -13.84 2.36 -25.94
C VAL A 116 -15.27 2.37 -25.39
N SER A 117 -16.27 2.48 -26.26
CA SER A 117 -17.70 2.45 -25.90
C SER A 117 -18.26 1.04 -25.61
N ASP A 118 -17.54 -0.05 -25.89
CA ASP A 118 -18.14 -1.38 -26.09
C ASP A 118 -17.63 -2.49 -25.14
N GLN A 119 -16.94 -2.14 -24.05
CA GLN A 119 -16.42 -3.14 -23.09
C GLN A 119 -16.72 -2.80 -21.62
N LEU A 120 -17.91 -2.25 -21.34
CA LEU A 120 -18.48 -2.37 -20.00
C LEU A 120 -18.91 -3.83 -19.82
N LYS A 121 -18.28 -4.53 -18.89
CA LYS A 121 -18.67 -5.88 -18.50
C LYS A 121 -19.44 -5.85 -17.20
N THR A 122 -20.07 -6.98 -16.92
CA THR A 122 -20.63 -7.23 -15.60
C THR A 122 -19.48 -7.31 -14.59
N GLY A 123 -19.57 -6.49 -13.54
CA GLY A 123 -18.77 -6.61 -12.33
C GLY A 123 -19.67 -6.51 -11.11
N TYR A 124 -19.04 -6.52 -9.93
CA TYR A 124 -19.72 -6.75 -8.66
C TYR A 124 -19.18 -5.81 -7.59
N VAL A 125 -20.10 -5.26 -6.81
CA VAL A 125 -19.80 -4.52 -5.57
C VAL A 125 -20.51 -5.18 -4.40
N PHE A 126 -19.90 -5.10 -3.23
CA PHE A 126 -20.34 -5.84 -2.05
C PHE A 126 -20.86 -4.88 -0.99
N GLN A 127 -22.13 -5.03 -0.63
CA GLN A 127 -22.72 -4.35 0.52
C GLN A 127 -22.49 -5.21 1.77
N ASP A 128 -21.99 -4.61 2.84
CA ASP A 128 -21.87 -5.24 4.15
C ASP A 128 -23.27 -5.48 4.75
N ALA A 129 -23.57 -6.73 5.07
CA ALA A 129 -24.83 -7.11 5.73
C ALA A 129 -24.69 -7.33 7.25
N ALA A 130 -23.47 -7.27 7.81
CA ALA A 130 -23.21 -7.50 9.23
C ALA A 130 -23.02 -6.22 10.07
N GLY A 131 -22.49 -5.15 9.48
CA GLY A 131 -22.22 -3.89 10.18
C GLY A 131 -23.47 -3.03 10.41
N SER A 132 -23.58 -2.37 11.58
CA SER A 132 -24.71 -1.47 11.91
C SER A 132 -24.48 -0.01 11.50
N SER A 133 -23.28 0.33 11.00
CA SER A 133 -22.92 1.70 10.63
C SER A 133 -23.35 2.05 9.21
N ALA A 134 -24.29 3.01 9.09
CA ALA A 134 -24.78 3.52 7.82
C ALA A 134 -23.71 4.24 6.97
N SER A 135 -22.58 4.67 7.57
CA SER A 135 -21.53 5.42 6.85
C SER A 135 -20.61 4.54 6.00
N THR A 136 -20.63 3.22 6.19
CA THR A 136 -19.68 2.29 5.54
C THR A 136 -20.42 1.07 5.00
N ALA A 137 -21.57 1.28 4.37
CA ALA A 137 -22.44 0.20 3.90
C ALA A 137 -21.81 -0.70 2.82
N PHE A 138 -20.81 -0.22 2.07
CA PHE A 138 -20.17 -0.98 1.00
C PHE A 138 -18.70 -1.27 1.28
N PHE A 139 -18.22 -2.40 0.79
CA PHE A 139 -16.80 -2.69 0.75
C PHE A 139 -16.14 -1.75 -0.25
N PRO A 140 -14.95 -1.19 0.07
CA PRO A 140 -14.20 -0.32 -0.83
C PRO A 140 -13.47 -1.14 -1.91
N ARG A 141 -14.18 -2.11 -2.52
CA ARG A 141 -13.65 -3.09 -3.46
C ARG A 141 -14.66 -3.36 -4.58
N TYR A 142 -14.17 -3.33 -5.80
CA TYR A 142 -14.84 -3.80 -7.01
C TYR A 142 -14.16 -5.08 -7.51
N SER A 143 -14.96 -6.03 -7.97
CA SER A 143 -14.46 -7.24 -8.64
C SER A 143 -15.17 -7.49 -9.96
N SER A 144 -14.44 -7.95 -10.98
CA SER A 144 -15.01 -8.33 -12.27
C SER A 144 -15.49 -9.79 -12.31
N THR A 145 -15.09 -10.60 -11.34
CA THR A 145 -15.40 -12.04 -11.25
C THR A 145 -15.93 -12.39 -9.86
N LEU A 146 -16.67 -13.50 -9.77
CA LEU A 146 -17.05 -14.11 -8.49
C LEU A 146 -16.45 -15.52 -8.45
N GLU A 147 -15.59 -15.76 -7.46
CA GLU A 147 -14.96 -17.06 -7.26
C GLU A 147 -15.75 -17.84 -6.22
N PHE A 148 -16.67 -18.68 -6.66
CA PHE A 148 -17.49 -19.48 -5.76
C PHE A 148 -16.74 -20.71 -5.23
N VAL A 149 -17.00 -21.04 -3.97
CA VAL A 149 -16.53 -22.27 -3.32
C VAL A 149 -17.71 -23.06 -2.78
N GLU A 150 -17.67 -24.38 -2.98
CA GLU A 150 -18.70 -25.29 -2.48
C GLU A 150 -18.28 -25.94 -1.15
N PRO A 151 -19.18 -26.03 -0.16
CA PRO A 151 -18.92 -26.76 1.07
C PRO A 151 -18.94 -28.28 0.82
N VAL A 152 -18.05 -29.00 1.50
CA VAL A 152 -17.96 -30.46 1.48
C VAL A 152 -19.09 -31.09 2.29
N ASP A 153 -19.51 -30.44 3.38
CA ASP A 153 -20.64 -30.86 4.20
C ASP A 153 -21.42 -29.64 4.72
N THR A 154 -22.75 -29.76 4.70
CA THR A 154 -23.71 -28.75 5.18
C THR A 154 -24.73 -29.32 6.17
N ARG A 155 -24.64 -30.61 6.54
CA ARG A 155 -25.63 -31.33 7.35
C ARG A 155 -25.67 -30.88 8.81
N GLY A 156 -24.59 -30.28 9.32
CA GLY A 156 -24.45 -29.85 10.72
C GLY A 156 -24.82 -28.40 11.02
N GLY A 157 -25.35 -27.64 10.05
CA GLY A 157 -25.66 -26.21 10.22
C GLY A 157 -24.45 -25.27 10.17
N PHE A 158 -23.23 -25.81 10.16
CA PHE A 158 -21.97 -25.09 9.92
C PHE A 158 -21.30 -25.68 8.67
N PRO A 159 -21.00 -24.88 7.64
CA PRO A 159 -20.39 -25.38 6.41
C PRO A 159 -18.93 -25.77 6.64
N GLU A 160 -18.50 -26.91 6.09
CA GLU A 160 -17.10 -27.33 6.08
C GLU A 160 -16.51 -27.20 4.68
N PHE A 161 -15.28 -26.70 4.55
CA PHE A 161 -14.62 -26.51 3.26
C PHE A 161 -13.27 -27.23 3.19
N SER A 162 -12.91 -27.72 2.01
CA SER A 162 -11.57 -28.23 1.71
C SER A 162 -11.08 -27.63 0.39
N PHE A 163 -9.94 -26.96 0.44
CA PHE A 163 -9.33 -26.30 -0.72
C PHE A 163 -8.28 -27.16 -1.45
N SER A 164 -7.89 -28.31 -0.88
CA SER A 164 -6.91 -29.19 -1.50
C SER A 164 -7.34 -30.65 -1.39
N LYS A 165 -7.43 -31.32 -2.53
CA LYS A 165 -7.69 -32.76 -2.60
C LYS A 165 -6.58 -33.60 -1.95
N ALA A 166 -5.38 -33.05 -1.80
CA ALA A 166 -4.25 -33.70 -1.15
C ALA A 166 -4.22 -33.48 0.37
N SER A 167 -5.03 -32.55 0.91
CA SER A 167 -5.09 -32.27 2.34
C SER A 167 -6.41 -32.74 2.93
N ASN A 168 -6.34 -33.59 3.96
CA ASN A 168 -7.51 -33.97 4.75
C ASN A 168 -7.97 -32.87 5.72
N TYR A 169 -7.31 -31.70 5.69
CA TYR A 169 -7.67 -30.59 6.55
C TYR A 169 -8.96 -29.93 6.06
N LYS A 170 -9.88 -29.69 6.99
CA LYS A 170 -11.16 -29.03 6.72
C LYS A 170 -11.24 -27.73 7.50
N TRP A 171 -11.59 -26.67 6.80
CA TRP A 171 -11.87 -25.38 7.41
C TRP A 171 -13.32 -25.32 7.89
N ARG A 172 -13.49 -24.90 9.14
CA ARG A 172 -14.80 -24.65 9.77
C ARG A 172 -14.91 -23.16 10.07
N PRO A 173 -15.30 -22.33 9.09
CA PRO A 173 -15.34 -20.89 9.28
C PRO A 173 -16.43 -20.47 10.28
N LEU A 174 -16.15 -19.39 11.02
CA LEU A 174 -17.15 -18.72 11.84
C LEU A 174 -18.13 -17.97 10.93
N VAL A 175 -19.42 -18.28 11.05
CA VAL A 175 -20.48 -17.61 10.27
C VAL A 175 -20.99 -16.39 11.02
N ILE A 176 -20.83 -15.20 10.41
CA ILE A 176 -21.36 -13.95 10.94
C ILE A 176 -22.84 -13.81 10.53
N ARG A 177 -23.64 -13.21 11.41
CA ARG A 177 -25.08 -13.00 11.18
C ARG A 177 -25.30 -11.71 10.40
N SER A 178 -26.25 -11.73 9.46
CA SER A 178 -26.73 -10.50 8.84
C SER A 178 -27.64 -9.74 9.81
N VAL A 179 -27.50 -8.42 9.85
CA VAL A 179 -28.28 -7.48 10.69
C VAL A 179 -28.89 -6.37 9.84
N VAL A 180 -28.43 -6.18 8.61
CA VAL A 180 -28.84 -5.09 7.71
C VAL A 180 -29.52 -5.63 6.46
N ASP A 181 -30.51 -4.89 5.98
CA ASP A 181 -31.22 -5.16 4.72
C ASP A 181 -30.47 -4.56 3.51
N SER A 182 -30.76 -5.07 2.32
CA SER A 182 -30.12 -4.58 1.10
C SER A 182 -30.53 -3.14 0.77
N ARG A 183 -29.56 -2.32 0.32
CA ARG A 183 -29.75 -0.94 -0.17
C ARG A 183 -28.99 -0.80 -1.48
N ALA A 184 -29.66 -0.34 -2.53
CA ALA A 184 -29.00 -0.09 -3.81
C ALA A 184 -27.89 0.98 -3.65
N PRO A 185 -26.70 0.76 -4.24
CA PRO A 185 -25.64 1.76 -4.24
C PRO A 185 -26.07 2.97 -5.07
N ASP A 186 -25.85 4.16 -4.54
CA ASP A 186 -26.01 5.41 -5.30
C ASP A 186 -24.74 5.74 -6.10
N ALA A 187 -24.80 6.75 -6.96
CA ALA A 187 -23.67 7.15 -7.78
C ALA A 187 -22.45 7.59 -6.95
N THR A 188 -22.66 8.11 -5.72
CA THR A 188 -21.58 8.53 -4.82
C THR A 188 -20.91 7.31 -4.20
N ASP A 189 -21.68 6.30 -3.81
CA ASP A 189 -21.16 5.02 -3.34
C ASP A 189 -20.28 4.37 -4.41
N LEU A 190 -20.79 4.24 -5.63
CA LEU A 190 -20.08 3.61 -6.75
C LEU A 190 -18.77 4.33 -7.05
N ARG A 191 -18.77 5.66 -7.04
CA ARG A 191 -17.56 6.46 -7.24
C ARG A 191 -16.55 6.25 -6.13
N THR A 192 -17.00 6.24 -4.86
CA THR A 192 -16.13 6.03 -3.70
C THR A 192 -15.49 4.64 -3.72
N ILE A 193 -16.26 3.61 -4.09
CA ILE A 193 -15.75 2.23 -4.25
C ILE A 193 -14.68 2.17 -5.34
N MET A 194 -14.92 2.84 -6.48
CA MET A 194 -13.99 2.83 -7.60
C MET A 194 -12.69 3.58 -7.30
N ASP A 195 -12.79 4.73 -6.63
CA ASP A 195 -11.63 5.51 -6.16
C ASP A 195 -10.77 4.69 -5.19
N ALA A 196 -11.41 4.05 -4.21
CA ALA A 196 -10.72 3.22 -3.23
C ALA A 196 -10.12 1.94 -3.84
N THR A 197 -10.80 1.31 -4.80
CA THR A 197 -10.28 0.16 -5.54
C THR A 197 -9.04 0.55 -6.34
N SER A 198 -9.11 1.67 -7.05
CA SER A 198 -7.98 2.19 -7.84
C SER A 198 -6.78 2.53 -6.97
N GLN A 199 -7.00 3.10 -5.77
CA GLN A 199 -5.94 3.35 -4.80
C GLN A 199 -5.33 2.05 -4.28
N ALA A 200 -6.16 1.06 -3.94
CA ALA A 200 -5.68 -0.23 -3.45
C ALA A 200 -4.83 -0.97 -4.49
N GLN A 201 -5.23 -0.97 -5.76
CA GLN A 201 -4.48 -1.56 -6.87
C GLN A 201 -3.13 -0.85 -7.09
N ARG A 202 -3.11 0.48 -7.04
CA ARG A 202 -1.86 1.26 -7.11
C ARG A 202 -0.92 0.90 -5.98
N ASN A 203 -1.42 0.79 -4.75
CA ASN A 203 -0.61 0.41 -3.59
C ASN A 203 -0.06 -1.03 -3.75
N ALA A 204 -0.87 -1.98 -4.24
CA ALA A 204 -0.44 -3.37 -4.46
C ALA A 204 0.71 -3.45 -5.48
N ARG A 205 0.63 -2.67 -6.57
CA ARG A 205 1.70 -2.57 -7.57
C ARG A 205 3.00 -2.03 -6.99
N MET A 206 2.93 -0.99 -6.17
CA MET A 206 4.12 -0.42 -5.52
C MET A 206 4.79 -1.42 -4.57
N MET A 207 4.04 -2.39 -4.03
CA MET A 207 4.55 -3.46 -3.17
C MET A 207 5.05 -4.70 -3.94
N GLY A 208 4.94 -4.72 -5.28
CA GLY A 208 5.45 -5.80 -6.12
C GLY A 208 4.56 -7.04 -6.19
N ALA A 209 3.23 -6.89 -6.10
CA ALA A 209 2.31 -7.99 -6.40
C ALA A 209 2.46 -8.42 -7.88
N ASP A 210 2.61 -9.73 -8.11
CA ASP A 210 2.88 -10.37 -9.42
C ASP A 210 1.71 -10.25 -10.42
N ASP A 211 0.56 -9.77 -9.95
CA ASP A 211 -0.63 -9.53 -10.77
C ASP A 211 -0.60 -8.12 -11.37
N ASP A 212 -0.66 -8.06 -12.71
CA ASP A 212 -0.82 -6.85 -13.51
C ASP A 212 -2.19 -6.17 -13.27
N TYR A 213 -2.40 -5.55 -12.09
CA TYR A 213 -3.65 -4.87 -11.75
C TYR A 213 -3.77 -3.47 -12.39
N ASP A 214 -4.38 -3.34 -13.56
CA ASP A 214 -4.46 -2.03 -14.24
C ASP A 214 -5.07 -0.88 -13.43
N SER A 215 -4.35 0.24 -13.43
CA SER A 215 -4.80 1.50 -12.87
C SER A 215 -5.90 2.08 -13.74
N PHE A 216 -7.15 1.96 -13.29
CA PHE A 216 -8.27 2.65 -13.91
C PHE A 216 -8.13 4.16 -13.68
N HIS A 217 -8.19 4.93 -14.76
CA HIS A 217 -8.29 6.40 -14.71
C HIS A 217 -9.68 6.90 -15.10
N GLN A 218 -10.66 6.01 -15.27
CA GLN A 218 -12.05 6.43 -15.53
C GLN A 218 -12.83 6.48 -14.22
N LEU A 219 -12.92 7.70 -13.69
CA LEU A 219 -13.66 8.09 -12.49
C LEU A 219 -15.20 7.92 -12.62
N ASP A 220 -15.72 7.52 -13.79
CA ASP A 220 -17.15 7.50 -14.12
C ASP A 220 -17.68 6.13 -14.62
N ALA A 221 -16.97 5.02 -14.37
CA ALA A 221 -17.17 3.77 -15.11
C ALA A 221 -18.15 2.76 -14.51
N LEU A 222 -18.69 2.98 -13.30
CA LEU A 222 -19.63 2.05 -12.67
C LEU A 222 -21.07 2.55 -12.82
N ALA A 223 -21.91 1.76 -13.50
CA ALA A 223 -23.35 1.97 -13.57
C ALA A 223 -24.06 0.77 -12.92
N LEU A 224 -25.07 1.04 -12.08
CA LEU A 224 -25.87 -0.02 -11.47
C LEU A 224 -26.68 -0.77 -12.53
N SER A 225 -26.71 -2.10 -12.44
CA SER A 225 -27.58 -2.93 -13.26
C SER A 225 -28.99 -3.01 -12.67
N ASP A 226 -30.01 -3.24 -13.48
CA ASP A 226 -31.41 -3.39 -13.05
C ASP A 226 -31.69 -4.70 -12.25
N LYS A 227 -30.66 -5.51 -12.00
CA LYS A 227 -30.81 -6.77 -11.27
C LYS A 227 -30.82 -6.54 -9.76
N GLU A 228 -31.73 -7.23 -9.10
CA GLU A 228 -31.78 -7.30 -7.65
C GLU A 228 -30.50 -7.92 -7.08
N PRO A 229 -30.08 -7.49 -5.88
CA PRO A 229 -28.92 -8.06 -5.22
C PRO A 229 -29.25 -9.48 -4.75
N PHE A 230 -28.23 -10.33 -4.69
CA PHE A 230 -28.35 -11.64 -4.06
C PHE A 230 -27.48 -11.71 -2.79
N PRO A 231 -27.93 -12.42 -1.74
CA PRO A 231 -27.15 -12.61 -0.53
C PRO A 231 -26.08 -13.68 -0.76
N ALA A 232 -24.87 -13.44 -0.26
CA ALA A 232 -23.76 -14.39 -0.30
C ALA A 232 -22.86 -14.24 0.94
N TYR A 233 -22.03 -15.24 1.22
CA TYR A 233 -20.96 -15.13 2.20
C TYR A 233 -19.62 -14.96 1.51
N ILE A 234 -18.87 -13.93 1.88
CA ILE A 234 -17.48 -13.76 1.42
C ILE A 234 -16.50 -14.28 2.46
N TRP A 235 -15.48 -14.99 2.00
CA TRP A 235 -14.44 -15.56 2.83
C TRP A 235 -13.44 -14.50 3.29
N VAL A 236 -13.21 -14.45 4.60
CA VAL A 236 -12.26 -13.51 5.22
C VAL A 236 -11.28 -14.30 6.08
N TRP A 237 -9.98 -14.11 5.81
CA TRP A 237 -8.91 -14.68 6.62
C TRP A 237 -8.54 -13.72 7.75
N LEU A 238 -8.64 -14.20 8.98
CA LEU A 238 -8.14 -13.58 10.19
C LEU A 238 -6.88 -14.32 10.62
N TYR A 239 -5.80 -13.62 10.95
CA TYR A 239 -4.55 -14.29 11.34
C TYR A 239 -3.70 -13.44 12.28
N ALA A 240 -2.76 -14.08 12.98
CA ALA A 240 -1.84 -13.40 13.89
C ALA A 240 -0.79 -12.68 13.05
N ASP A 241 -0.56 -11.42 13.37
CA ASP A 241 0.43 -10.61 12.67
C ASP A 241 1.28 -9.89 13.71
N GLY A 242 2.59 -10.13 13.67
CA GLY A 242 3.57 -9.45 14.51
C GLY A 242 4.18 -8.22 13.83
N THR A 243 3.91 -8.00 12.55
CA THR A 243 4.56 -6.97 11.74
C THR A 243 3.78 -5.67 11.64
N THR A 244 2.46 -5.70 11.91
CA THR A 244 1.60 -4.51 11.87
C THR A 244 1.40 -3.91 13.27
N ASP A 245 0.97 -2.64 13.32
CA ASP A 245 0.64 -1.91 14.56
C ASP A 245 -0.47 -2.59 15.41
N TYR A 246 -1.15 -3.59 14.83
CA TYR A 246 -2.22 -4.34 15.48
C TYR A 246 -1.79 -5.80 15.64
N PRO A 247 -2.08 -6.47 16.77
CA PRO A 247 -1.55 -7.80 17.07
C PRO A 247 -2.18 -8.93 16.23
N TRP A 248 -3.08 -8.59 15.32
CA TRP A 248 -3.72 -9.48 14.35
C TRP A 248 -4.08 -8.70 13.09
N ALA A 249 -4.13 -9.41 11.96
CA ALA A 249 -4.44 -8.86 10.65
C ALA A 249 -5.53 -9.64 9.93
N VAL A 250 -6.02 -9.01 8.86
CA VAL A 250 -7.15 -9.49 8.07
C VAL A 250 -6.82 -9.35 6.60
N ALA A 251 -6.90 -10.46 5.87
CA ALA A 251 -6.66 -10.43 4.43
C ALA A 251 -7.76 -9.68 3.68
N ASP A 252 -7.39 -9.08 2.56
CA ASP A 252 -8.35 -8.48 1.66
C ASP A 252 -9.35 -9.55 1.18
N PRO A 253 -10.66 -9.38 1.41
CA PRO A 253 -11.67 -10.34 0.98
C PRO A 253 -11.66 -10.60 -0.53
N VAL A 254 -11.18 -9.63 -1.33
CA VAL A 254 -11.07 -9.73 -2.80
C VAL A 254 -9.64 -10.10 -3.25
N GLY A 255 -8.73 -10.34 -2.30
CA GLY A 255 -7.41 -10.90 -2.58
C GLY A 255 -6.35 -9.92 -3.07
N LEU A 256 -6.57 -8.61 -2.99
CA LEU A 256 -5.57 -7.59 -3.41
C LEU A 256 -4.39 -7.43 -2.45
N HIS A 257 -4.66 -7.40 -1.14
CA HIS A 257 -3.65 -7.17 -0.10
C HIS A 257 -3.62 -8.28 0.93
N HIS A 258 -2.46 -8.50 1.55
CA HIS A 258 -2.32 -9.46 2.64
C HIS A 258 -2.97 -8.95 3.92
N ASP A 259 -3.01 -7.63 4.14
CA ASP A 259 -3.69 -6.99 5.25
C ASP A 259 -4.57 -5.80 4.78
N VAL A 260 -5.75 -5.60 5.38
CA VAL A 260 -6.61 -4.45 5.08
C VAL A 260 -7.26 -3.85 6.31
N GLU A 261 -7.10 -2.54 6.48
CA GLU A 261 -7.67 -1.79 7.61
C GLU A 261 -9.20 -1.80 7.62
N PHE A 262 -9.85 -1.61 6.47
CA PHE A 262 -11.31 -1.50 6.41
C PHE A 262 -12.03 -2.75 6.94
N MET A 263 -11.50 -3.95 6.67
CA MET A 263 -12.10 -5.20 7.13
C MET A 263 -11.77 -5.47 8.60
N ARG A 264 -10.59 -5.04 9.06
CA ARG A 264 -10.19 -5.08 10.47
C ARG A 264 -11.14 -4.26 11.33
N ASN A 265 -11.45 -3.02 10.91
CA ASN A 265 -12.38 -2.14 11.61
C ASN A 265 -13.79 -2.75 11.69
N ARG A 266 -14.27 -3.38 10.61
CA ARG A 266 -15.56 -4.10 10.59
C ARG A 266 -15.58 -5.27 11.58
N LEU A 267 -14.50 -6.06 11.63
CA LEU A 267 -14.38 -7.18 12.58
C LEU A 267 -14.30 -6.68 14.02
N ASP A 268 -13.58 -5.60 14.30
CA ASP A 268 -13.52 -4.98 15.63
C ASP A 268 -14.91 -4.52 16.10
N GLU A 269 -15.63 -3.77 15.26
CA GLU A 269 -17.00 -3.33 15.53
C GLU A 269 -17.95 -4.51 15.79
N CYS A 270 -17.87 -5.55 14.95
CA CYS A 270 -18.69 -6.75 15.09
C CYS A 270 -18.37 -7.53 16.37
N SER A 271 -17.10 -7.57 16.78
CA SER A 271 -16.64 -8.31 17.95
C SER A 271 -17.24 -7.77 19.27
N ARG A 272 -17.64 -6.49 19.30
CA ARG A 272 -18.34 -5.86 20.44
C ARG A 272 -19.71 -6.48 20.68
N SER A 273 -20.40 -6.87 19.61
CA SER A 273 -21.78 -7.38 19.66
C SER A 273 -21.84 -8.91 19.50
N PHE A 274 -20.76 -9.55 19.07
CA PHE A 274 -20.71 -10.98 18.77
C PHE A 274 -19.55 -11.69 19.50
N PRO A 275 -19.76 -12.19 20.74
CA PRO A 275 -18.70 -12.77 21.57
C PRO A 275 -17.94 -13.95 20.95
N LYS A 276 -18.57 -14.69 20.03
CA LYS A 276 -17.89 -15.79 19.32
C LYS A 276 -16.75 -15.26 18.43
N LEU A 277 -16.90 -14.09 17.84
CA LEU A 277 -15.84 -13.46 17.05
C LEU A 277 -14.70 -12.99 17.96
N SER A 278 -15.00 -12.38 19.11
CA SER A 278 -13.98 -12.00 20.10
C SER A 278 -13.14 -13.21 20.53
N ARG A 279 -13.76 -14.37 20.69
CA ARG A 279 -13.06 -15.62 21.01
C ARG A 279 -12.17 -16.12 19.88
N GLU A 280 -12.60 -16.04 18.62
CA GLU A 280 -11.76 -16.43 17.48
C GLU A 280 -10.56 -15.49 17.30
N ILE A 281 -10.73 -14.18 17.54
CA ILE A 281 -9.61 -13.22 17.59
C ILE A 281 -8.71 -13.55 18.79
N GLY A 282 -9.28 -13.81 19.97
CA GLY A 282 -8.52 -14.18 21.16
C GLY A 282 -7.65 -15.41 20.94
N LYS A 283 -8.17 -16.46 20.29
CA LYS A 283 -7.40 -17.66 19.95
C LYS A 283 -6.21 -17.37 19.03
N VAL A 284 -6.39 -16.49 18.06
CA VAL A 284 -5.29 -16.05 17.17
C VAL A 284 -4.21 -15.35 17.98
N LEU A 285 -4.60 -14.64 19.04
CA LEU A 285 -3.69 -14.04 20.00
C LEU A 285 -3.21 -15.03 21.08
N GLY A 286 -3.59 -16.32 21.04
CA GLY A 286 -3.20 -17.29 22.07
C GLY A 286 -3.87 -17.06 23.44
N LEU A 287 -5.02 -16.38 23.48
CA LEU A 287 -5.87 -16.22 24.66
C LEU A 287 -6.81 -17.43 24.82
N ASP A 288 -7.26 -17.66 26.06
CA ASP A 288 -8.12 -18.78 26.42
C ASP A 288 -9.53 -18.72 25.79
N ASP A 289 -10.20 -19.87 25.70
CA ASP A 289 -11.53 -20.05 25.10
C ASP A 289 -12.67 -19.28 25.80
N THR A 290 -12.43 -18.69 26.97
CA THR A 290 -13.40 -17.89 27.72
C THR A 290 -13.30 -16.38 27.43
N THR A 291 -12.45 -15.97 26.48
CA THR A 291 -12.23 -14.56 26.12
C THR A 291 -13.53 -13.91 25.62
N ASP A 292 -13.98 -12.87 26.35
CA ASP A 292 -15.00 -11.92 25.91
C ASP A 292 -14.36 -10.66 25.30
N PHE A 293 -15.18 -9.71 24.86
CA PHE A 293 -14.67 -8.50 24.22
C PHE A 293 -13.81 -7.64 25.18
N GLU A 294 -14.18 -7.53 26.46
CA GLU A 294 -13.42 -6.74 27.44
C GLU A 294 -12.04 -7.36 27.70
N ALA A 295 -11.96 -8.68 27.84
CA ALA A 295 -10.70 -9.40 27.97
C ALA A 295 -9.84 -9.27 26.71
N LEU A 296 -10.45 -9.33 25.52
CA LEU A 296 -9.76 -9.12 24.26
C LEU A 296 -9.19 -7.71 24.15
N GLU A 297 -10.00 -6.68 24.43
CA GLU A 297 -9.58 -5.28 24.38
C GLU A 297 -8.43 -5.02 25.36
N LYS A 298 -8.54 -5.54 26.59
CA LYS A 298 -7.47 -5.46 27.58
C LYS A 298 -6.19 -6.16 27.13
N ALA A 299 -6.29 -7.31 26.47
CA ALA A 299 -5.14 -8.02 25.93
C ALA A 299 -4.47 -7.25 24.78
N ILE A 300 -5.26 -6.66 23.88
CA ILE A 300 -4.75 -5.79 22.81
C ILE A 300 -4.05 -4.56 23.41
N GLN A 301 -4.68 -3.88 24.37
CA GLN A 301 -4.08 -2.74 25.07
C GLN A 301 -2.82 -3.12 25.83
N SER A 302 -2.80 -4.27 26.51
CA SER A 302 -1.62 -4.75 27.24
C SER A 302 -0.46 -5.06 26.30
N ARG A 303 -0.74 -5.62 25.11
CA ARG A 303 0.28 -5.86 24.08
C ARG A 303 0.81 -4.56 23.51
N ALA A 304 -0.07 -3.61 23.20
CA ALA A 304 0.33 -2.29 22.74
C ALA A 304 1.18 -1.56 23.78
N GLU A 305 0.83 -1.64 25.08
CA GLU A 305 1.64 -1.04 26.14
C GLU A 305 2.98 -1.77 26.32
N GLN A 306 3.02 -3.09 26.21
CA GLN A 306 4.28 -3.84 26.26
C GLN A 306 5.19 -3.45 25.09
N ALA A 307 4.66 -3.44 23.86
CA ALA A 307 5.33 -2.96 22.67
C ALA A 307 5.88 -1.53 22.86
N ARG A 308 5.07 -0.64 23.44
CA ARG A 308 5.47 0.73 23.77
C ARG A 308 6.61 0.76 24.80
N LEU A 309 6.56 -0.08 25.84
CA LEU A 309 7.62 -0.17 26.86
C LEU A 309 8.94 -0.68 26.27
N GLU A 310 8.90 -1.63 25.34
CA GLU A 310 10.08 -2.12 24.60
C GLU A 310 10.72 -0.99 23.81
N VAL A 311 9.92 -0.19 23.08
CA VAL A 311 10.41 0.99 22.37
C VAL A 311 11.01 2.02 23.33
N ILE A 312 10.38 2.27 24.47
CA ILE A 312 10.87 3.24 25.48
C ILE A 312 12.17 2.76 26.12
N ALA A 313 12.38 1.45 26.25
CA ALA A 313 13.63 0.92 26.77
C ALA A 313 14.82 1.26 25.86
N GLU A 314 14.62 1.24 24.54
CA GLU A 314 15.66 1.57 23.55
C GLU A 314 15.72 3.06 23.20
N TYR A 315 14.56 3.72 23.12
CA TYR A 315 14.39 5.15 22.82
C TYR A 315 13.53 5.86 23.89
N PRO A 316 14.09 6.19 25.07
CA PRO A 316 13.33 6.76 26.18
C PRO A 316 12.59 8.07 25.85
N ASP A 317 13.12 8.83 24.89
CA ASP A 317 12.59 10.14 24.50
C ASP A 317 11.48 10.07 23.44
N ALA A 318 11.14 8.87 22.93
CA ALA A 318 10.11 8.68 21.91
C ALA A 318 8.73 9.21 22.36
N ASN A 319 8.42 9.16 23.66
CA ASN A 319 7.20 9.71 24.25
C ASN A 319 7.05 11.24 24.09
N GLY A 320 8.14 11.96 23.81
CA GLY A 320 8.09 13.40 23.54
C GLY A 320 7.42 13.76 22.20
N VAL A 321 7.19 12.75 21.34
CA VAL A 321 6.61 12.88 20.00
C VAL A 321 5.41 11.94 19.87
N ASN A 322 4.20 12.50 19.95
CA ASN A 322 2.96 11.72 19.84
C ASN A 322 2.92 10.86 18.57
N GLY A 323 2.68 9.55 18.74
CA GLY A 323 2.61 8.56 17.65
C GLY A 323 3.97 8.02 17.17
N LEU A 324 5.10 8.53 17.69
CA LEU A 324 6.41 8.00 17.30
C LEU A 324 6.69 6.63 17.91
N ALA A 325 6.22 6.36 19.13
CA ALA A 325 6.46 5.08 19.80
C ALA A 325 5.85 3.91 19.03
N ASP A 326 4.61 4.07 18.54
CA ASP A 326 3.92 3.03 17.76
C ASP A 326 4.66 2.76 16.44
N LEU A 327 5.02 3.82 15.71
CA LEU A 327 5.80 3.73 14.46
C LEU A 327 7.16 3.04 14.67
N LEU A 328 7.84 3.34 15.78
CA LEU A 328 9.12 2.72 16.12
C LEU A 328 8.96 1.24 16.48
N HIS A 329 7.84 0.84 17.08
CA HIS A 329 7.61 -0.58 17.39
C HIS A 329 7.57 -1.42 16.11
N GLY A 330 6.73 -1.04 15.14
CA GLY A 330 6.66 -1.75 13.85
C GLY A 330 8.02 -1.81 13.14
N TRP A 331 8.75 -0.69 13.12
CA TRP A 331 10.09 -0.63 12.54
C TRP A 331 11.12 -1.49 13.29
N MET A 332 11.11 -1.51 14.63
CA MET A 332 12.00 -2.35 15.45
C MET A 332 11.72 -3.84 15.23
N THR A 333 10.45 -4.24 15.21
CA THR A 333 10.07 -5.63 14.95
C THR A 333 10.53 -6.07 13.56
N ARG A 334 10.28 -5.25 12.53
CA ARG A 334 10.75 -5.56 11.17
C ARG A 334 12.27 -5.62 11.08
N LYS A 335 12.99 -4.71 11.75
CA LYS A 335 14.46 -4.72 11.85
C LYS A 335 14.94 -6.04 12.46
N GLN A 336 14.34 -6.47 13.58
CA GLN A 336 14.69 -7.71 14.26
C GLN A 336 14.41 -8.95 13.40
N GLU A 337 13.29 -8.98 12.68
CA GLU A 337 12.98 -10.07 11.74
C GLU A 337 14.01 -10.19 10.62
N VAL A 338 14.37 -9.06 10.00
CA VAL A 338 15.39 -9.03 8.94
C VAL A 338 16.74 -9.45 9.50
N GLU A 339 17.11 -8.97 10.69
CA GLU A 339 18.39 -9.28 11.35
C GLU A 339 18.53 -10.77 11.69
N THR A 340 17.51 -11.35 12.32
CA THR A 340 17.51 -12.74 12.81
C THR A 340 17.23 -13.78 11.73
N SER A 341 16.64 -13.38 10.60
CA SER A 341 16.35 -14.28 9.50
C SER A 341 17.62 -14.85 8.84
N SER A 342 17.65 -16.17 8.65
CA SER A 342 18.69 -16.91 7.93
C SER A 342 18.31 -17.27 6.48
N ALA A 343 17.12 -16.89 6.02
CA ALA A 343 16.65 -17.14 4.66
C ALA A 343 17.21 -16.11 3.66
N ASP A 344 17.74 -16.59 2.54
CA ASP A 344 18.44 -15.76 1.54
C ASP A 344 17.52 -15.01 0.56
N ASP A 345 16.21 -15.30 0.52
CA ASP A 345 15.28 -14.72 -0.47
C ASP A 345 14.08 -14.03 0.18
N ARG A 346 14.35 -12.88 0.83
CA ARG A 346 13.36 -12.04 1.52
C ARG A 346 13.36 -10.60 1.01
N ILE A 347 13.47 -10.43 -0.32
CA ILE A 347 13.55 -9.12 -0.97
C ILE A 347 12.41 -8.19 -0.55
N HIS A 348 11.19 -8.72 -0.38
CA HIS A 348 10.04 -7.93 0.06
C HIS A 348 10.23 -7.37 1.47
N ASP A 349 10.73 -8.17 2.42
CA ASP A 349 10.98 -7.70 3.78
C ASP A 349 12.12 -6.67 3.83
N TYR A 350 13.13 -6.81 2.98
CA TYR A 350 14.20 -5.82 2.83
C TYR A 350 13.67 -4.48 2.29
N LYS A 351 12.81 -4.52 1.26
CA LYS A 351 12.14 -3.32 0.72
C LYS A 351 11.24 -2.67 1.76
N ASP A 352 10.49 -3.47 2.52
CA ASP A 352 9.61 -3.00 3.58
C ASP A 352 10.42 -2.27 4.67
N LEU A 353 11.52 -2.87 5.15
CA LEU A 353 12.37 -2.23 6.16
C LEU A 353 12.95 -0.89 5.70
N VAL A 354 13.38 -0.77 4.44
CA VAL A 354 13.86 0.52 3.88
C VAL A 354 12.74 1.55 3.78
N THR A 355 11.53 1.11 3.43
CA THR A 355 10.35 1.97 3.36
C THR A 355 9.96 2.46 4.75
N GLN A 356 9.87 1.57 5.74
CA GLN A 356 9.61 1.93 7.14
C GLN A 356 10.69 2.85 7.71
N SER A 357 11.97 2.58 7.41
CA SER A 357 13.09 3.44 7.83
C SER A 357 12.95 4.88 7.31
N SER A 358 12.57 5.03 6.04
CA SER A 358 12.27 6.36 5.47
C SER A 358 11.04 7.00 6.12
N GLY A 359 10.04 6.18 6.47
CA GLY A 359 8.84 6.62 7.17
C GLY A 359 9.13 7.23 8.54
N VAL A 360 10.06 6.66 9.31
CA VAL A 360 10.49 7.22 10.61
C VAL A 360 11.09 8.62 10.44
N LEU A 361 11.99 8.82 9.47
CA LEU A 361 12.57 10.14 9.17
C LEU A 361 11.49 11.14 8.77
N GLU A 362 10.56 10.72 7.90
CA GLU A 362 9.46 11.55 7.43
C GLU A 362 8.52 11.98 8.56
N PHE A 363 8.24 11.07 9.49
CA PHE A 363 7.40 11.34 10.65
C PHE A 363 8.03 12.39 11.57
N CYS A 364 9.32 12.22 11.90
CA CYS A 364 10.08 13.18 12.71
C CYS A 364 10.19 14.56 12.04
N ALA A 365 10.43 14.60 10.73
CA ALA A 365 10.45 15.85 9.95
C ALA A 365 9.06 16.51 9.92
N SER A 366 8.00 15.73 9.75
CA SER A 366 6.61 16.22 9.76
C SER A 366 6.20 16.77 11.13
N TYR A 367 6.63 16.12 12.22
CA TYR A 367 6.50 16.66 13.57
C TYR A 367 7.17 18.03 13.70
N CYS A 368 8.40 18.17 13.18
CA CYS A 368 9.12 19.44 13.20
C CYS A 368 8.37 20.53 12.42
N LEU A 369 7.84 20.24 11.23
CA LEU A 369 7.06 21.22 10.46
C LEU A 369 5.79 21.69 11.20
N LYS A 370 5.18 20.82 12.00
CA LYS A 370 3.99 21.17 12.81
C LYS A 370 4.36 22.04 14.01
N LYS A 371 5.44 21.70 14.72
CA LYS A 371 5.85 22.38 15.97
C LYS A 371 6.71 23.62 15.75
N TYR A 372 7.53 23.62 14.70
CA TYR A 372 8.48 24.68 14.32
C TYR A 372 8.23 25.14 12.86
N PRO A 373 7.04 25.65 12.53
CA PRO A 373 6.68 26.01 11.16
C PRO A 373 7.47 27.22 10.65
N LEU A 374 7.81 27.23 9.36
CA LEU A 374 8.40 28.41 8.72
C LEU A 374 7.47 29.63 8.86
N LYS A 375 7.89 30.65 9.63
CA LYS A 375 7.01 31.77 10.01
C LYS A 375 6.58 32.62 8.82
N ASN A 376 7.52 32.83 7.89
CA ASN A 376 7.27 33.61 6.68
C ASN A 376 7.38 32.75 5.43
N LEU A 377 6.26 32.18 4.99
CA LEU A 377 6.19 31.39 3.75
C LEU A 377 6.56 32.19 2.49
N ARG A 378 6.51 33.54 2.53
CA ARG A 378 6.81 34.39 1.37
C ARG A 378 8.29 34.46 1.04
N ILE A 379 9.17 33.91 1.88
CA ILE A 379 10.59 33.81 1.54
C ILE A 379 10.82 32.85 0.37
N ILE A 380 9.91 31.89 0.15
CA ILE A 380 9.95 30.98 -1.00
C ILE A 380 9.16 31.63 -2.15
N PRO A 381 9.80 31.97 -3.28
CA PRO A 381 9.10 32.53 -4.42
C PRO A 381 8.03 31.59 -4.98
N ARG A 382 6.95 32.14 -5.57
CA ARG A 382 5.90 31.32 -6.21
C ARG A 382 6.45 30.47 -7.37
N ASN A 383 7.42 31.01 -8.12
CA ASN A 383 8.14 30.31 -9.18
C ASN A 383 9.58 30.01 -8.73
N CYS A 384 9.73 29.37 -7.57
CA CYS A 384 11.05 29.04 -7.02
C CYS A 384 11.81 28.14 -7.98
N SER A 385 13.01 28.57 -8.38
CA SER A 385 14.00 27.75 -9.08
C SER A 385 14.94 27.04 -8.09
N ASN A 386 15.77 26.11 -8.59
CA ASN A 386 16.83 25.51 -7.78
C ASN A 386 17.83 26.56 -7.29
N GLN A 387 18.13 27.56 -8.13
CA GLN A 387 19.04 28.65 -7.79
C GLN A 387 18.47 29.54 -6.66
N ASP A 388 17.16 29.82 -6.68
CA ASP A 388 16.51 30.55 -5.59
C ASP A 388 16.58 29.78 -4.27
N LEU A 389 16.29 28.47 -4.32
CA LEU A 389 16.34 27.62 -3.13
C LEU A 389 17.75 27.48 -2.58
N GLN A 390 18.76 27.32 -3.44
CA GLN A 390 20.17 27.29 -3.08
C GLN A 390 20.57 28.59 -2.37
N GLN A 391 20.24 29.76 -2.95
CA GLN A 391 20.51 31.06 -2.33
C GLN A 391 19.82 31.23 -0.98
N LEU A 392 18.56 30.78 -0.86
CA LEU A 392 17.82 30.84 0.40
C LEU A 392 18.50 29.99 1.47
N LEU A 393 18.83 28.73 1.16
CA LEU A 393 19.50 27.82 2.10
C LEU A 393 20.87 28.36 2.52
N SER A 394 21.70 28.83 1.58
CA SER A 394 23.01 29.42 1.89
C SER A 394 22.94 30.65 2.79
N ARG A 395 21.83 31.41 2.74
CA ARG A 395 21.64 32.64 3.55
C ARG A 395 20.96 32.39 4.90
N THR A 396 20.29 31.26 5.06
CA THR A 396 19.41 31.00 6.22
C THR A 396 19.87 29.84 7.08
N THR A 397 20.83 29.05 6.61
CA THR A 397 21.31 27.83 7.25
C THR A 397 22.84 27.79 7.31
N ASP A 398 23.37 26.99 8.23
CA ASP A 398 24.81 26.71 8.34
C ASP A 398 25.21 25.47 7.50
N LEU A 399 24.41 25.10 6.49
CA LEU A 399 24.68 23.94 5.64
C LEU A 399 25.88 24.20 4.72
N THR A 400 26.70 23.18 4.52
CA THR A 400 27.80 23.21 3.55
C THR A 400 27.27 23.19 2.11
N ALA A 401 28.09 23.60 1.14
CA ALA A 401 27.70 23.57 -0.28
C ALA A 401 27.22 22.19 -0.73
N LEU A 402 27.92 21.12 -0.32
CA LEU A 402 27.55 19.74 -0.64
C LEU A 402 26.19 19.34 -0.05
N GLN A 403 25.89 19.75 1.18
CA GLN A 403 24.58 19.49 1.79
C GLN A 403 23.46 20.25 1.08
N ILE A 404 23.73 21.48 0.64
CA ILE A 404 22.74 22.28 -0.09
C ILE A 404 22.43 21.64 -1.44
N ASP A 405 23.45 21.18 -2.18
CA ASP A 405 23.26 20.51 -3.47
C ASP A 405 22.37 19.25 -3.33
N GLU A 406 22.54 18.52 -2.22
CA GLU A 406 21.69 17.38 -1.90
C GLU A 406 20.24 17.80 -1.57
N VAL A 407 20.07 18.85 -0.75
CA VAL A 407 18.73 19.35 -0.34
C VAL A 407 17.93 19.89 -1.53
N ILE A 408 18.59 20.52 -2.51
CA ILE A 408 17.93 21.08 -3.70
C ILE A 408 17.62 20.03 -4.76
N SER A 409 18.01 18.76 -4.57
CA SER A 409 17.67 17.63 -5.45
C SER A 409 16.20 17.19 -5.30
N VAL A 410 15.30 18.17 -5.18
CA VAL A 410 13.85 18.04 -5.08
C VAL A 410 13.18 19.12 -5.91
N LYS A 411 11.92 18.93 -6.30
CA LYS A 411 11.17 19.96 -7.04
C LYS A 411 10.94 21.20 -6.14
N PRO A 412 11.50 22.39 -6.44
CA PRO A 412 11.44 23.53 -5.52
C PRO A 412 10.02 24.04 -5.24
N THR A 413 9.14 23.98 -6.24
CA THR A 413 7.71 24.33 -6.09
C THR A 413 7.00 23.45 -5.06
N SER A 414 7.47 22.21 -4.87
CA SER A 414 6.94 21.29 -3.85
C SER A 414 7.42 21.62 -2.43
N VAL A 415 8.52 22.37 -2.27
CA VAL A 415 8.99 22.81 -0.94
C VAL A 415 8.02 23.85 -0.36
N TYR A 416 7.50 24.75 -1.20
CA TYR A 416 6.48 25.71 -0.78
C TYR A 416 5.20 25.01 -0.31
N SER A 417 4.68 24.06 -1.09
CA SER A 417 3.46 23.33 -0.73
C SER A 417 3.68 22.49 0.53
N THR A 418 4.84 21.88 0.69
CA THR A 418 5.21 21.10 1.89
C THR A 418 5.26 21.99 3.13
N ALA A 419 5.92 23.16 3.05
CA ALA A 419 5.97 24.12 4.16
C ALA A 419 4.58 24.63 4.55
N ARG A 420 3.70 24.86 3.56
CA ARG A 420 2.31 25.32 3.79
C ARG A 420 1.44 24.22 4.39
N ASN A 421 1.46 23.03 3.81
CA ASN A 421 0.54 21.93 4.13
C ASN A 421 1.07 21.04 5.27
N ARG A 422 2.33 21.21 5.67
CA ARG A 422 3.02 20.43 6.72
C ARG A 422 2.99 18.93 6.43
N LYS A 423 3.11 18.58 5.15
CA LYS A 423 3.06 17.23 4.61
C LYS A 423 3.85 17.16 3.31
N GLY A 424 4.67 16.13 3.17
CA GLY A 424 5.50 15.89 2.00
C GLY A 424 6.47 14.74 2.26
N SER A 425 7.24 14.35 1.25
CA SER A 425 8.31 13.37 1.44
C SER A 425 9.36 13.89 2.41
N PHE A 426 10.09 13.01 3.09
CA PHE A 426 11.07 13.46 4.08
C PHE A 426 12.12 14.45 3.51
N ARG A 427 12.58 14.30 2.25
CA ARG A 427 13.49 15.28 1.61
C ARG A 427 12.87 16.67 1.52
N LEU A 428 11.59 16.77 1.11
CA LEU A 428 10.85 18.04 1.06
C LEU A 428 10.63 18.60 2.47
N CYS A 429 10.33 17.73 3.43
CA CYS A 429 10.13 18.13 4.82
C CYS A 429 11.42 18.64 5.46
N PHE A 430 12.57 18.03 5.18
CA PHE A 430 13.88 18.52 5.62
C PHE A 430 14.22 19.87 4.99
N ALA A 431 14.05 20.04 3.68
CA ALA A 431 14.27 21.33 3.02
C ALA A 431 13.47 22.46 3.69
N ALA A 432 12.17 22.22 3.94
CA ALA A 432 11.31 23.18 4.63
C ALA A 432 11.71 23.41 6.10
N CYS A 433 12.09 22.35 6.84
CA CYS A 433 12.58 22.47 8.21
C CYS A 433 13.89 23.28 8.29
N PHE A 434 14.83 23.07 7.37
CA PHE A 434 16.11 23.79 7.35
C PHE A 434 15.89 25.29 7.16
N LEU A 435 14.99 25.70 6.26
CA LEU A 435 14.59 27.11 6.13
C LEU A 435 13.98 27.66 7.44
N ALA A 436 13.20 26.86 8.15
CA ALA A 436 12.59 27.25 9.42
C ALA A 436 13.60 27.37 10.57
N MET A 437 14.77 26.72 10.51
CA MET A 437 15.78 26.75 11.59
C MET A 437 16.27 28.16 11.93
N LYS A 438 16.22 29.10 10.98
CA LYS A 438 16.53 30.51 11.25
C LYS A 438 15.59 31.11 12.30
N ASP A 439 14.32 30.72 12.27
CA ASP A 439 13.28 31.19 13.20
C ASP A 439 13.33 30.48 14.56
N TYR A 440 14.00 29.32 14.62
CA TYR A 440 14.06 28.42 15.78
C TYR A 440 15.51 28.00 16.09
N PRO A 441 16.26 28.78 16.90
CA PRO A 441 17.67 28.50 17.20
C PRO A 441 17.94 27.16 17.90
N ARG A 442 16.91 26.53 18.47
CA ARG A 442 16.99 25.23 19.13
C ARG A 442 16.20 24.15 18.37
N HIS A 443 16.11 24.27 17.04
CA HIS A 443 15.39 23.31 16.22
C HIS A 443 15.98 21.88 16.39
N PRO A 444 15.15 20.83 16.57
CA PRO A 444 15.64 19.47 16.83
C PRO A 444 16.58 18.92 15.75
N LEU A 445 16.31 19.20 14.48
CA LEU A 445 17.15 18.77 13.36
C LEU A 445 18.52 19.49 13.26
N ARG A 446 18.85 20.42 14.16
CA ARG A 446 20.11 21.18 14.07
C ARG A 446 21.34 20.33 14.35
N LEU A 447 21.22 19.31 15.20
CA LEU A 447 22.31 18.35 15.42
C LEU A 447 22.48 17.44 14.19
N PHE A 448 21.36 16.95 13.64
CA PHE A 448 21.36 16.22 12.38
C PHE A 448 22.02 16.99 11.23
N SER A 449 21.73 18.29 11.06
CA SER A 449 22.37 19.08 9.99
C SER A 449 23.87 19.28 10.16
N ARG A 450 24.43 19.06 11.36
CA ARG A 450 25.87 19.19 11.64
C ARG A 450 26.62 17.88 11.52
N ASP A 451 25.92 16.75 11.66
CA ASP A 451 26.50 15.43 11.47
C ASP A 451 26.48 15.07 9.97
N MET A 452 27.61 15.31 9.29
CA MET A 452 27.72 15.11 7.85
C MET A 452 27.48 13.65 7.43
N ASN A 453 27.92 12.69 8.25
CA ASN A 453 27.78 11.28 7.93
C ASN A 453 26.31 10.88 7.99
N CYS A 454 25.65 11.15 9.12
CA CYS A 454 24.22 10.85 9.28
C CYS A 454 23.37 11.61 8.25
N PHE A 455 23.73 12.86 7.94
CA PHE A 455 23.06 13.66 6.92
C PHE A 455 23.07 12.98 5.54
N PHE A 456 24.26 12.65 5.01
CA PHE A 456 24.34 12.06 3.67
C PHE A 456 23.75 10.66 3.63
N SER A 457 23.99 9.82 4.65
CA SER A 457 23.39 8.49 4.69
C SER A 457 21.86 8.52 4.74
N ALA A 458 21.26 9.54 5.38
CA ALA A 458 19.80 9.73 5.36
C ALA A 458 19.28 10.12 3.96
N TYR A 459 20.05 10.85 3.15
CA TYR A 459 19.65 11.14 1.77
C TYR A 459 19.90 9.94 0.85
N GLU A 460 20.99 9.20 1.04
CA GLU A 460 21.25 7.92 0.36
C GLU A 460 20.11 6.92 0.58
N LEU A 461 19.57 6.84 1.81
CA LEU A 461 18.35 6.08 2.11
C LEU A 461 17.18 6.48 1.20
N SER A 462 16.97 7.78 0.94
CA SER A 462 15.90 8.23 0.02
C SER A 462 16.12 7.68 -1.37
N HIS A 463 17.34 7.76 -1.86
CA HIS A 463 17.70 7.35 -3.21
C HIS A 463 17.60 5.83 -3.35
N LEU A 464 17.99 5.09 -2.31
CA LEU A 464 17.84 3.64 -2.23
C LEU A 464 16.35 3.25 -2.27
N ARG A 465 15.49 3.92 -1.49
CA ARG A 465 14.04 3.69 -1.51
C ARG A 465 13.44 3.97 -2.89
N ASP A 466 13.80 5.09 -3.51
CA ASP A 466 13.28 5.42 -4.83
C ASP A 466 13.76 4.40 -5.88
N LYS A 467 15.03 3.96 -5.82
CA LYS A 467 15.55 2.87 -6.67
C LYS A 467 14.80 1.56 -6.44
N SER A 468 14.52 1.18 -5.20
CA SER A 468 13.85 -0.08 -4.87
C SER A 468 12.36 -0.10 -5.20
N ALA A 469 11.72 1.07 -5.28
CA ALA A 469 10.32 1.25 -5.66
C ALA A 469 10.10 1.20 -7.18
N HIS A 470 11.11 1.52 -7.99
CA HIS A 470 11.01 1.40 -9.45
C HIS A 470 11.28 -0.06 -9.86
N ALA A 471 10.27 -0.71 -10.46
CA ALA A 471 10.33 -2.09 -10.98
C ALA A 471 11.44 -2.31 -12.04
N ASP A 472 12.03 -1.22 -12.55
CA ASP A 472 13.04 -1.17 -13.60
C ASP A 472 14.49 -1.26 -13.11
N SER A 473 14.73 -1.17 -11.79
CA SER A 473 16.10 -1.26 -11.32
C SER A 473 16.54 -2.74 -11.28
N ALA A 474 17.59 -3.07 -12.02
CA ALA A 474 18.35 -4.32 -11.83
C ALA A 474 18.95 -4.44 -10.40
N TYR A 475 18.73 -3.42 -9.56
CA TYR A 475 19.14 -3.34 -8.18
C TYR A 475 18.23 -4.19 -7.29
N LYS A 476 18.72 -5.39 -6.97
CA LYS A 476 18.11 -6.20 -5.92
C LYS A 476 18.57 -5.68 -4.58
N ILE A 477 17.62 -5.17 -3.79
CA ILE A 477 17.91 -4.75 -2.43
C ILE A 477 18.41 -5.94 -1.61
N THR A 478 19.48 -5.72 -0.87
CA THR A 478 20.11 -6.76 -0.06
C THR A 478 19.72 -6.61 1.42
N LYS A 479 19.97 -7.67 2.20
CA LYS A 479 19.87 -7.58 3.67
C LYS A 479 20.79 -6.49 4.24
N GLU A 480 21.99 -6.34 3.66
CA GLU A 480 22.95 -5.32 4.07
C GLU A 480 22.42 -3.90 3.84
N ASP A 481 21.79 -3.65 2.69
CA ASP A 481 21.13 -2.36 2.39
C ASP A 481 20.03 -2.03 3.41
N ALA A 482 19.20 -3.02 3.74
CA ALA A 482 18.11 -2.87 4.68
C ALA A 482 18.60 -2.62 6.11
N MET A 483 19.64 -3.33 6.54
CA MET A 483 20.26 -3.13 7.87
C MET A 483 21.04 -1.82 7.96
N SER A 484 21.72 -1.41 6.89
CA SER A 484 22.37 -0.10 6.80
C SER A 484 21.34 1.02 6.91
N SER A 485 20.21 0.88 6.22
CA SER A 485 19.06 1.80 6.31
C SER A 485 18.54 1.95 7.74
N ALA A 486 18.43 0.83 8.48
CA ALA A 486 18.03 0.84 9.88
C ALA A 486 19.08 1.54 10.78
N ALA A 487 20.37 1.30 10.55
CA ALA A 487 21.46 1.94 11.30
C ALA A 487 21.51 3.48 11.10
N VAL A 488 21.10 3.97 9.93
CA VAL A 488 20.94 5.40 9.65
C VAL A 488 19.83 5.99 10.51
N VAL A 489 18.69 5.31 10.62
CA VAL A 489 17.56 5.73 11.47
C VAL A 489 17.97 5.76 12.93
N ASP A 490 18.70 4.74 13.41
CA ASP A 490 19.27 4.71 14.76
C ASP A 490 20.12 5.95 15.08
N SER A 491 21.02 6.29 14.15
CA SER A 491 21.92 7.44 14.27
C SER A 491 21.14 8.75 14.25
N PHE A 492 20.15 8.86 13.35
CA PHE A 492 19.27 10.01 13.25
C PHE A 492 18.45 10.22 14.52
N LEU A 493 17.82 9.18 15.07
CA LEU A 493 16.97 9.27 16.25
C LEU A 493 17.77 9.76 17.46
N LYS A 494 19.01 9.30 17.65
CA LYS A 494 19.91 9.80 18.71
C LYS A 494 20.12 11.32 18.60
N LEU A 495 20.47 11.81 17.41
CA LEU A 495 20.68 13.25 17.15
C LEU A 495 19.38 14.04 17.29
N PHE A 496 18.26 13.48 16.84
CA PHE A 496 16.94 14.11 16.89
C PHE A 496 16.45 14.27 18.33
N PHE A 497 16.55 13.21 19.15
CA PHE A 497 16.14 13.25 20.56
C PHE A 497 17.06 14.14 21.40
N GLU A 498 18.37 14.14 21.15
CA GLU A 498 19.27 15.10 21.76
C GLU A 498 18.91 16.54 21.36
N GLY A 499 18.50 16.76 20.12
CA GLY A 499 17.99 18.03 19.62
C GLY A 499 16.70 18.46 20.33
N LEU A 500 15.75 17.54 20.51
CA LEU A 500 14.50 17.77 21.24
C LEU A 500 14.73 18.15 22.71
N LYS A 501 15.73 17.54 23.37
CA LYS A 501 16.09 17.90 24.75
C LYS A 501 16.62 19.32 24.87
N ARG A 502 17.23 19.86 23.81
CA ARG A 502 17.85 21.18 23.79
C ARG A 502 16.89 22.31 23.45
N GLY A 503 15.73 22.04 22.85
CA GLY A 503 14.82 23.04 22.27
C GLY A 503 13.39 22.94 22.73
#